data_AF-A0A143PW27-F1
#
_entry.id   AF-A0A143PW27-F1
#
_cell.length_a   1.000
_cell.length_b   1.000
_cell.length_c   1.000
_cell.angle_alpha   90.00
_cell.angle_beta   90.00
_cell.angle_gamma   90.00
#
_symmetry.space_group_name_H-M   'P 1'
#
loop_
_entity.id
_entity.type
_entity.pdbx_description
1 polymer ?
#
loop_
_entity_poly.entity_id
_entity_poly.type
_entity_poly.pdbx_seq_one_letter_code
_entity_poly.pdbx_strand_id
1 'polypeptide(L)'
;MPTTKEQCTNLVYECLDAMNELLVRDTPLGKAPDTVLIGDGGLDSLALVNFIGMLEDSLDARLHCNVVLADEDVPFATVGELVDLIHRHVAQ
;
A
#
# COMPACT_ATOMS: atom_id res chain seq x y z
N MET A 1 9.05 -13.81 15.35
CA MET A 1 7.71 -14.00 14.77
C MET A 1 7.85 -13.78 13.29
N PRO A 2 7.41 -14.68 12.40
CA PRO A 2 7.62 -14.45 10.98
C PRO A 2 6.67 -13.31 10.57
N THR A 3 7.24 -12.15 10.31
CA THR A 3 6.61 -11.04 9.60
C THR A 3 6.30 -11.56 8.19
N THR A 4 5.16 -12.23 8.08
CA THR A 4 4.85 -13.05 6.91
C THR A 4 4.30 -12.14 5.84
N LYS A 5 4.69 -12.33 4.57
CA LYS A 5 4.15 -11.62 3.40
C LYS A 5 2.62 -11.48 3.42
N GLU A 6 1.92 -12.45 4.02
CA GLU A 6 0.48 -12.43 4.26
C GLU A 6 0.01 -11.26 5.13
N GLN A 7 0.74 -10.90 6.20
CA GLN A 7 0.42 -9.73 7.04
C GLN A 7 0.58 -8.42 6.26
N CYS A 8 1.65 -8.31 5.46
CA CYS A 8 1.85 -7.15 4.58
C CYS A 8 0.73 -7.05 3.55
N THR A 9 0.32 -8.18 2.97
CA THR A 9 -0.78 -8.26 2.00
C THR A 9 -2.09 -7.78 2.60
N ASN A 10 -2.46 -8.31 3.78
CA ASN A 10 -3.70 -7.92 4.46
C ASN A 10 -3.70 -6.42 4.79
N LEU A 11 -2.57 -5.89 5.26
CA LEU A 11 -2.45 -4.48 5.63
C LEU A 11 -2.59 -3.56 4.41
N VAL A 12 -1.97 -3.91 3.28
CA VAL A 12 -2.18 -3.21 2.00
C VAL A 12 -3.65 -3.26 1.57
N TYR A 13 -4.31 -4.41 1.69
CA TYR A 13 -5.72 -4.56 1.32
C TYR A 13 -6.65 -3.71 2.18
N GLU A 14 -6.39 -3.65 3.49
CA GLU A 14 -7.13 -2.78 4.40
C GLU A 14 -6.95 -1.30 4.06
N CYS A 15 -5.72 -0.86 3.75
CA CYS A 15 -5.49 0.50 3.29
C CYS A 15 -6.22 0.79 1.97
N LEU A 16 -6.29 -0.17 1.05
CA LEU A 16 -7.04 -0.01 -0.20
C LEU A 16 -8.56 0.08 0.03
N ASP A 17 -9.11 -0.71 0.95
CA ASP A 17 -10.51 -0.55 1.39
C ASP A 17 -10.76 0.84 1.94
N ALA A 18 -9.92 1.29 2.88
CA ALA A 18 -10.05 2.60 3.49
C ALA A 18 -9.97 3.73 2.43
N MET A 19 -9.09 3.59 1.43
CA MET A 19 -9.03 4.54 0.31
C MET A 19 -10.30 4.51 -0.54
N ASN A 20 -10.86 3.34 -0.80
CA ASN A 20 -12.12 3.22 -1.55
C ASN A 20 -13.29 3.86 -0.80
N GLU A 21 -13.34 3.73 0.53
CA GLU A 21 -14.33 4.39 1.37
C GLU A 21 -14.12 5.91 1.42
N LEU A 22 -12.87 6.37 1.55
CA LEU A 22 -12.53 7.79 1.65
C LEU A 22 -12.75 8.56 0.34
N LEU A 23 -12.39 7.96 -0.80
CA LEU A 23 -12.44 8.62 -2.09
C LEU A 23 -13.82 8.52 -2.76
N VAL A 24 -14.76 7.73 -2.20
CA VAL A 24 -16.10 7.47 -2.74
C VAL A 24 -16.04 7.27 -4.26
N ARG A 25 -15.14 6.39 -4.70
CA ARG A 25 -14.84 6.23 -6.13
C ARG A 25 -16.00 5.53 -6.82
N ASP A 26 -16.44 6.07 -7.96
CA ASP A 26 -17.33 5.37 -8.89
C ASP A 26 -16.75 4.01 -9.34
N THR A 27 -15.41 3.91 -9.38
CA THR A 27 -14.69 2.66 -9.62
C THR A 27 -13.68 2.40 -8.50
N PRO A 28 -13.97 1.46 -7.58
CA PRO A 28 -13.05 1.12 -6.49
C PRO A 28 -11.78 0.47 -7.02
N LEU A 29 -10.66 0.70 -6.34
CA LEU A 29 -9.40 0.02 -6.56
C LEU A 29 -9.57 -1.47 -6.27
N GLY A 30 -9.09 -2.29 -7.21
CA GLY A 30 -8.97 -3.73 -7.02
C GLY A 30 -7.94 -4.05 -5.93
N LYS A 31 -8.12 -5.21 -5.29
CA LYS A 31 -7.16 -5.76 -4.32
C LYS A 31 -6.30 -6.88 -4.93
N ALA A 32 -6.48 -7.18 -6.21
CA ALA A 32 -5.69 -8.22 -6.87
C ALA A 32 -4.22 -7.78 -6.94
N PRO A 33 -3.24 -8.67 -6.79
CA PRO A 33 -1.81 -8.34 -6.88
C PRO A 33 -1.46 -7.67 -8.21
N ASP A 34 -2.15 -8.02 -9.31
CA ASP A 34 -1.98 -7.42 -10.63
C ASP A 34 -2.71 -6.08 -10.80
N THR A 35 -3.37 -5.57 -9.75
CA THR A 35 -4.10 -4.30 -9.80
C THR A 35 -3.12 -3.15 -9.88
N VAL A 36 -3.32 -2.29 -10.88
CA VAL A 36 -2.53 -1.08 -11.06
C VAL A 36 -2.94 -0.03 -10.02
N LEU A 37 -1.97 0.44 -9.24
CA LEU A 37 -2.16 1.44 -8.19
C LEU A 37 -1.83 2.86 -8.64
N ILE A 38 -1.06 3.05 -9.70
CA ILE A 38 -0.62 4.38 -10.17
C ILE A 38 -1.06 4.59 -11.62
N GLY A 39 -1.65 5.75 -11.93
CA GLY A 39 -2.00 6.14 -13.30
C GLY A 39 -3.47 5.88 -13.66
N ASP A 40 -3.74 5.56 -14.93
CA ASP A 40 -5.09 5.51 -15.49
C ASP A 40 -5.94 4.40 -14.81
N GLY A 41 -6.92 4.82 -14.00
CA GLY A 41 -7.73 3.93 -13.15
C GLY A 41 -7.16 3.66 -11.74
N GLY A 42 -5.95 4.13 -11.44
CA GLY A 42 -5.26 4.00 -10.14
C GLY A 42 -5.46 5.19 -9.19
N LEU A 43 -4.50 5.42 -8.30
CA LEU A 43 -4.40 6.58 -7.40
C LEU A 43 -3.75 7.75 -8.16
N ASP A 44 -4.42 8.92 -8.12
CA ASP A 44 -3.81 10.19 -8.49
C ASP A 44 -2.70 10.59 -7.50
N SER A 45 -1.84 11.54 -7.87
CA SER A 45 -0.71 11.99 -7.03
C SER A 45 -1.10 12.35 -5.59
N LEU A 46 -2.24 13.03 -5.39
CA LEU A 46 -2.73 13.35 -4.04
C LEU A 46 -3.26 12.13 -3.29
N ALA A 47 -3.99 11.26 -3.99
CA ALA A 47 -4.52 10.03 -3.42
C ALA A 47 -3.40 9.06 -3.05
N LEU A 48 -2.32 9.05 -3.84
CA LEU A 48 -1.11 8.28 -3.61
C LEU A 48 -0.41 8.72 -2.32
N VAL A 49 -0.23 10.03 -2.11
CA VAL A 49 0.37 10.56 -0.88
C VAL A 49 -0.48 10.20 0.35
N ASN A 50 -1.81 10.31 0.24
CA ASN A 50 -2.72 9.91 1.34
C ASN A 50 -2.63 8.41 1.63
N PHE A 51 -2.60 7.58 0.58
CA PHE A 51 -2.47 6.14 0.72
C PHE A 51 -1.13 5.73 1.33
N ILE A 52 -0.03 6.32 0.88
CA ILE A 52 1.30 6.11 1.43
C ILE A 52 1.32 6.45 2.92
N GLY A 53 0.85 7.64 3.31
CA GLY A 53 0.85 8.03 4.72
C GLY A 53 0.00 7.11 5.60
N MET A 54 -1.15 6.66 5.12
CA MET A 54 -2.00 5.69 5.83
C MET A 54 -1.31 4.33 5.99
N LEU A 55 -0.61 3.89 4.94
CA LEU A 55 0.10 2.63 4.92
C LEU A 55 1.30 2.65 5.87
N GLU A 56 2.09 3.72 5.86
CA GLU A 56 3.21 3.94 6.78
C GLU A 56 2.75 3.95 8.24
N ASP A 57 1.67 4.69 8.55
CA ASP A 57 1.07 4.73 9.89
C ASP A 57 0.60 3.33 10.33
N SER A 58 -0.04 2.59 9.42
CA SER A 58 -0.50 1.23 9.69
C SER A 58 0.66 0.24 9.92
N LEU A 59 1.75 0.38 9.16
CA LEU A 59 2.97 -0.43 9.31
C LEU A 59 3.68 -0.13 10.64
N ASP A 60 3.78 1.14 11.02
CA ASP A 60 4.36 1.53 12.31
C ASP A 60 3.48 1.04 13.48
N ALA A 61 2.16 1.22 13.39
CA ALA A 61 1.22 0.83 14.43
C ALA A 61 1.11 -0.68 14.64
N ARG A 62 1.17 -1.48 13.55
CA ARG A 62 0.94 -2.94 13.62
C ARG A 62 2.21 -3.77 13.56
N LEU A 63 3.22 -3.33 12.82
CA LEU A 63 4.47 -4.07 12.63
C LEU A 63 5.66 -3.39 13.32
N HIS A 64 5.49 -2.19 13.89
CA HIS A 64 6.58 -1.40 14.46
C HIS A 64 7.73 -1.17 13.46
N CYS A 65 7.38 -1.11 12.17
CA CYS A 65 8.31 -0.85 11.09
C CYS A 65 8.07 0.56 10.55
N ASN A 66 9.04 1.44 10.75
CA ASN A 66 9.05 2.77 10.17
C ASN A 66 9.56 2.69 8.73
N VAL A 67 8.65 2.44 7.80
CA VAL A 67 8.90 2.42 6.36
C VAL A 67 8.66 3.82 5.83
N VAL A 68 9.58 4.36 5.03
CA VAL A 68 9.40 5.65 4.34
C VAL A 68 9.30 5.37 2.85
N LEU A 69 8.06 5.27 2.34
CA LEU A 69 7.74 5.00 0.94
C LEU A 69 7.74 6.29 0.09
N ALA A 70 7.56 7.45 0.73
CA ALA A 70 7.44 8.72 0.03
C ALA A 70 8.77 9.28 -0.51
N ASP A 71 9.91 8.90 0.10
CA ASP A 71 11.24 9.38 -0.27
C ASP A 71 11.94 8.43 -1.25
N GLU A 72 11.54 7.17 -1.23
CA GLU A 72 12.07 6.14 -2.11
C GLU A 72 11.49 6.32 -3.53
N ASP A 73 12.35 6.61 -4.50
CA ASP A 73 12.08 6.63 -5.96
C ASP A 73 11.77 5.19 -6.46
N VAL A 74 10.89 4.49 -5.75
CA VAL A 74 10.61 3.09 -5.98
C VAL A 74 9.27 2.99 -6.70
N PRO A 75 9.29 2.66 -7.99
CA PRO A 75 8.08 2.57 -8.78
C PRO A 75 7.34 1.28 -8.40
N PHE A 76 6.37 1.36 -7.49
CA PHE A 76 5.37 0.32 -7.36
C PHE A 76 4.25 0.62 -8.35
N ALA A 77 4.11 -0.18 -9.41
CA ALA A 77 3.02 -0.02 -10.37
C ALA A 77 1.77 -0.77 -9.91
N THR A 78 1.96 -1.86 -9.16
CA THR A 78 0.88 -2.79 -8.77
C THR A 78 0.86 -3.09 -7.27
N VAL A 79 -0.28 -3.63 -6.81
CA VAL A 79 -0.47 -4.08 -5.42
C VAL A 79 0.58 -5.14 -5.03
N GLY A 80 0.88 -6.08 -5.93
CA GLY A 80 1.87 -7.13 -5.67
C GLY A 80 3.27 -6.56 -5.43
N GLU A 81 3.70 -5.61 -6.26
CA GLU A 81 5.00 -4.94 -6.11
C GLU A 81 5.10 -4.18 -4.79
N LEU A 82 4.04 -3.50 -4.39
CA LEU A 82 3.97 -2.80 -3.11
C LEU A 82 4.12 -3.77 -1.93
N VAL A 83 3.40 -4.90 -1.95
CA VAL A 83 3.50 -5.93 -0.91
C VAL A 83 4.91 -6.51 -0.83
N ASP A 84 5.53 -6.80 -1.97
CA ASP A 84 6.90 -7.32 -2.01
C ASP A 84 7.93 -6.29 -1.52
N LEU A 85 7.72 -5.01 -1.79
CA LEU A 85 8.54 -3.91 -1.29
C LEU A 85 8.45 -3.80 0.23
N ILE A 86 7.24 -3.73 0.79
CA ILE A 86 7.03 -3.67 2.24
C ILE A 86 7.65 -4.90 2.91
N HIS A 87 7.38 -6.09 2.38
CA HIS A 87 7.93 -7.32 2.92
C HIS A 87 9.46 -7.31 2.94
N ARG A 88 10.11 -6.72 1.93
CA ARG A 88 11.57 -6.56 1.91
C ARG A 88 12.07 -5.68 3.04
N HIS A 89 11.42 -4.54 3.29
CA HIS A 89 11.81 -3.63 4.38
C HIS A 89 11.53 -4.19 5.76
N VAL A 90 10.42 -4.90 5.93
CA VAL A 90 10.04 -5.53 7.20
C VAL A 90 10.91 -6.76 7.51
N ALA A 91 11.49 -7.39 6.48
CA ALA A 91 12.39 -8.55 6.64
C ALA A 91 13.87 -8.18 6.86
N GLN A 92 14.22 -6.88 6.82
CA GLN A 92 15.57 -6.39 7.13
C GLN A 92 15.75 -6.14 8.63
#